data_AF-A0A7C6V1A3-F1
#
_entry.id   AF-A0A7C6V1A3-F1
#
_cell.length_a   1.000
_cell.length_b   1.000
_cell.length_c   1.000
_cell.angle_alpha   90.00
_cell.angle_beta   90.00
_cell.angle_gamma   90.00
#
_symmetry.space_group_name_H-M   'P 1'
#
loop_
_entity.id
_entity.type
_entity.pdbx_description
1 polymer ?
#
loop_
_entity_poly.entity_id
_entity_poly.type
_entity_poly.pdbx_seq_one_letter_code
_entity_poly.pdbx_strand_id
1 'polypeptide(L)' 'MLTVKDRLEKALKYELVLFQYYQDLANRLSDTELGQACRQMAARAEEHARMINRWLICPT' A
#
# COMPACT_ATOMS: atom_id res chain seq x y z
N MET A 1 9.77 22.62 7.01
CA MET A 1 10.58 21.82 6.07
C MET A 1 10.26 20.37 6.37
N LEU A 2 9.65 19.62 5.43
CA LEU A 2 9.29 18.20 5.68
C LEU A 2 10.56 17.35 5.70
N THR A 3 10.75 16.56 6.76
CA THR A 3 11.85 15.62 6.89
C THR A 3 11.65 14.42 5.96
N VAL A 4 12.72 13.64 5.74
CA VAL A 4 12.61 12.35 5.04
C VAL A 4 11.64 11.41 5.76
N LYS A 5 11.66 11.43 7.10
CA LYS A 5 10.73 10.67 7.94
C LYS A 5 9.27 11.06 7.67
N ASP A 6 8.95 12.35 7.65
CA ASP A 6 7.57 12.82 7.39
C ASP A 6 7.07 12.38 6.01
N ARG A 7 7.96 12.36 5.01
CA ARG A 7 7.65 11.90 3.65
C ARG A 7 7.39 10.39 3.61
N LEU A 8 8.18 9.61 4.34
CA LEU A 8 8.00 8.16 4.46
C LEU A 8 6.72 7.81 5.21
N GLU A 9 6.40 8.49 6.31
CA GLU A 9 5.14 8.30 7.04
C GLU A 9 3.92 8.64 6.16
N LYS A 10 4.01 9.74 5.39
CA LYS A 10 2.98 10.11 4.41
C LYS A 10 2.84 9.05 3.31
N ALA A 11 3.94 8.54 2.75
CA ALA A 11 3.91 7.49 1.73
C ALA A 11 3.30 6.19 2.28
N LEU A 12 3.70 5.78 3.49
CA LEU A 12 3.15 4.62 4.17
C LEU A 12 1.63 4.72 4.32
N LYS A 13 1.13 5.89 4.73
CA LYS A 13 -0.31 6.12 4.87
C LYS A 13 -1.04 5.95 3.54
N TYR A 14 -0.50 6.44 2.43
CA TYR A 14 -1.13 6.27 1.11
C TYR A 14 -1.13 4.83 0.65
N GLU A 15 -0.04 4.10 0.81
CA GLU A 15 0.04 2.69 0.41
C GLU A 15 -0.96 1.83 1.20
N LEU A 16 -1.13 2.08 2.50
CA LEU A 16 -2.14 1.40 3.31
C LEU A 16 -3.58 1.71 2.86
N VAL A 17 -3.87 2.95 2.46
CA VAL A 17 -5.19 3.33 1.92
C VAL A 17 -5.43 2.65 0.57
N LEU A 18 -4.44 2.64 -0.32
CA LEU A 18 -4.53 1.97 -1.62
C LEU A 18 -4.74 0.47 -1.45
N PHE A 19 -4.01 -0.17 -0.54
CA PHE A 19 -4.18 -1.58 -0.20
C PHE A 19 -5.64 -1.89 0.18
N GLN A 20 -6.20 -1.14 1.14
CA GLN A 20 -7.58 -1.33 1.58
C GLN A 20 -8.58 -1.12 0.43
N TYR A 21 -8.39 -0.06 -0.36
CA TYR A 21 -9.29 0.26 -1.47
C TYR A 21 -9.28 -0.83 -2.54
N TYR A 22 -8.10 -1.33 -2.93
CA TYR A 22 -7.99 -2.42 -3.90
C TYR A 22 -8.53 -3.74 -3.36
N GLN A 23 -8.38 -4.02 -2.06
CA GLN A 23 -8.95 -5.20 -1.43
C GLN A 23 -10.49 -5.15 -1.41
N ASP A 24 -11.07 -4.01 -1.06
CA ASP A 24 -12.52 -3.81 -1.09
C ASP A 24 -13.09 -3.95 -2.50
N LEU A 25 -12.41 -3.37 -3.50
CA LEU A 25 -12.78 -3.53 -4.90
C LEU A 25 -12.67 -4.98 -5.36
N ALA A 26 -11.58 -5.67 -5.04
CA ALA A 26 -11.38 -7.08 -5.36
C ALA A 26 -12.50 -7.96 -4.77
N ASN A 27 -12.92 -7.68 -3.54
CA ASN A 27 -14.02 -8.40 -2.88
C ASN A 27 -15.35 -8.16 -3.59
N ARG A 28 -15.65 -6.91 -3.96
CA ARG A 28 -16.89 -6.56 -4.69
C ARG A 28 -16.92 -7.13 -6.10
N LEU A 29 -15.77 -7.16 -6.77
CA LEU A 29 -15.62 -7.63 -8.15
C LEU A 29 -15.39 -9.15 -8.26
N SER A 30 -15.20 -9.85 -7.13
CA SER A 30 -15.04 -11.30 -7.04
C SER A 30 -13.97 -11.84 -8.01
N ASP A 31 -14.26 -12.89 -8.80
CA ASP A 31 -13.32 -13.54 -9.71
C ASP A 31 -13.32 -13.00 -11.15
N THR A 32 -13.85 -11.80 -11.34
CA THR A 32 -13.68 -11.09 -12.62
C THR A 32 -12.20 -10.78 -12.87
N GLU A 33 -11.84 -10.58 -14.12
CA GLU A 33 -10.49 -10.12 -14.51
C GLU A 33 -10.10 -8.83 -13.78
N LEU A 34 -11.04 -7.89 -13.67
CA LEU A 34 -10.82 -6.65 -12.92
C LEU A 34 -10.64 -6.91 -11.41
N GLY A 35 -11.38 -7.85 -10.82
CA GLY A 35 -11.20 -8.27 -9.44
C GLY A 35 -9.84 -8.90 -9.19
N GLN A 36 -9.34 -9.73 -10.12
CA GLN A 36 -7.98 -10.28 -10.08
C GLN A 36 -6.92 -9.19 -10.21
N ALA A 37 -7.10 -8.22 -11.11
CA ALA A 37 -6.22 -7.07 -11.23
C ALA A 37 -6.17 -6.24 -9.93
N CYS A 38 -7.33 -6.02 -9.28
CA CYS A 38 -7.38 -5.37 -7.97
C CYS A 38 -6.61 -6.17 -6.90
N ARG A 39 -6.69 -7.51 -6.88
CA ARG A 39 -5.87 -8.34 -5.96
C ARG A 39 -4.38 -8.14 -6.17
N GLN A 40 -3.93 -8.08 -7.43
CA GLN A 40 -2.52 -7.83 -7.74
C GLN A 40 -2.06 -6.43 -7.30
N MET A 41 -2.92 -5.42 -7.48
CA MET A 41 -2.62 -4.04 -7.04
C MET A 41 -2.59 -3.93 -5.52
N ALA A 42 -3.49 -4.61 -4.81
CA ALA A 42 -3.46 -4.71 -3.35
C ALA A 42 -2.14 -5.32 -2.87
N ALA A 43 -1.73 -6.46 -3.44
CA ALA A 43 -0.47 -7.11 -3.08
C ALA A 43 0.76 -6.18 -3.25
N ARG A 44 0.81 -5.39 -4.33
CA ARG A 44 1.90 -4.42 -4.55
C ARG A 44 1.88 -3.29 -3.51
N ALA A 45 0.71 -2.74 -3.20
CA ALA A 45 0.58 -1.70 -2.19
C ALA A 45 1.00 -2.20 -0.80
N GLU A 46 0.68 -3.47 -0.46
CA GLU A 46 1.14 -4.10 0.77
C GLU A 46 2.67 -4.24 0.82
N GLU A 47 3.29 -4.67 -0.29
CA GLU A 47 4.74 -4.79 -0.40
C GLU A 47 5.42 -3.43 -0.23
N HIS A 48 4.92 -2.39 -0.90
CA HIS A 48 5.43 -1.02 -0.76
C HIS A 48 5.30 -0.52 0.67
N ALA A 49 4.14 -0.70 1.31
CA ALA A 49 3.94 -0.34 2.72
C ALA A 49 4.96 -1.03 3.63
N ARG A 50 5.24 -2.31 3.39
CA ARG A 50 6.24 -3.09 4.14
C ARG A 50 7.65 -2.54 3.93
N MET A 51 8.03 -2.17 2.71
CA MET A 51 9.34 -1.58 2.41
C MET A 51 9.52 -0.22 3.09
N ILE A 52 8.51 0.66 2.99
CA ILE A 52 8.53 1.99 3.62
C ILE A 52 8.64 1.84 5.14
N ASN A 53 7.88 0.91 5.73
CA ASN A 53 7.95 0.67 7.17
C ASN A 53 9.34 0.19 7.61
N ARG A 54 10.03 -0.65 6.80
CA ARG A 54 11.43 -1.03 7.07
C ARG A 54 12.36 0.18 7.05
N TRP A 55 12.21 1.10 6.11
CA TRP A 55 13.00 2.33 6.08
C TRP A 55 12.74 3.24 7.28
N LEU A 56 11.50 3.29 7.77
CA LEU A 56 11.15 4.06 8.97
C LEU A 56 11.74 3.49 10.27
N ILE A 57 11.91 2.16 10.35
CA ILE A 57 12.43 1.46 11.52
C ILE A 57 13.97 1.34 11.47
N CYS A 58 14.58 1.55 10.30
CA CYS A 58 16.02 1.46 10.13
C CYS A 58 16.73 2.51 11.03
N PRO A 59 17.61 2.10 11.95
CA PRO A 59 18.35 3.05 12.78
C PRO A 59 19.27 3.87 11.88
N THR A 60 19.02 5.18 11.82
CA THR A 60 19.92 6.19 11.24
C THR A 60 21.11 6.45 12.14
#